data_AF-N1U1C1-F1
#
_entry.id   AF-N1U1C1-F1
#
_cell.length_a   1.000
_cell.length_b   1.000
_cell.length_c   1.000
_cell.angle_alpha   90.00
_cell.angle_beta   90.00
_cell.angle_gamma   90.00
#
_symmetry.space_group_name_H-M   'P 1'
#
loop_
_entity.id
_entity.type
_entity.pdbx_description
1 polymer ?
#
loop_
_entity_poly.entity_id
_entity_poly.type
_entity_poly.pdbx_seq_one_letter_code
_entity_poly.pdbx_strand_id
1 'polypeptide(L)'
;MLNDNSFDYFNDILFNIYPGAKSWGSRVATMDPGKVSKETLLKYGIKDGEARTEEGLYLVKIGFHRGRKAFVQASPFYYRRDVNEDRVRNELDPLYYDQVGLNIHAQNVQKDSVGVSSLGYTVTKITWDEPEWIEFISVFKEASIQARIKNPKFSGFCYAVLNQNMAKKIFSR
;
A
#
# COMPACT_ATOMS: atom_id res chain seq x y z
N MET A 1 14.42 -0.10 12.11
CA MET A 1 13.41 0.23 13.15
C MET A 1 12.31 -0.79 13.02
N LEU A 2 11.86 -1.40 14.12
CA LEU A 2 10.68 -2.26 14.11
C LEU A 2 9.43 -1.38 14.06
N ASN A 3 8.37 -1.84 13.39
CA ASN A 3 7.05 -1.22 13.48
C ASN A 3 6.58 -1.31 14.95
N ASP A 4 6.23 -0.16 15.52
CA ASP A 4 5.76 0.04 16.90
C ASP A 4 4.23 0.08 17.01
N ASN A 5 3.53 -0.13 15.90
CA ASN A 5 2.09 0.00 15.68
C ASN A 5 1.54 1.39 16.04
N SER A 6 2.38 2.43 16.02
CA SER A 6 1.94 3.82 16.19
C SER A 6 0.99 4.20 15.06
N PHE A 7 -0.25 4.54 15.44
CA PHE A 7 -1.29 4.98 14.51
C PHE A 7 -0.95 6.35 13.94
N ASP A 8 -1.26 6.58 12.65
CA ASP A 8 -1.01 7.83 11.93
C ASP A 8 0.47 8.16 11.64
N TYR A 9 1.35 7.15 11.63
CA TYR A 9 2.77 7.31 11.32
C TYR A 9 3.24 6.42 10.16
N PHE A 10 4.33 6.84 9.53
CA PHE A 10 5.06 6.02 8.56
C PHE A 10 6.09 5.13 9.28
N ASN A 11 5.63 4.00 9.81
CA ASN A 11 6.41 3.03 10.58
C ASN A 11 6.47 1.64 9.93
N ASP A 12 5.89 1.47 8.75
CA ASP A 12 6.00 0.26 7.94
C ASP A 12 7.17 0.33 6.97
N ILE A 13 7.55 -0.84 6.46
CA ILE A 13 8.56 -0.97 5.40
C ILE A 13 7.93 -1.65 4.20
N LEU A 14 8.02 -0.99 3.05
CA LEU A 14 7.71 -1.59 1.76
C LEU A 14 9.01 -2.10 1.13
N PHE A 15 9.16 -3.42 1.10
CA PHE A 15 10.22 -4.08 0.36
C PHE A 15 9.82 -4.29 -1.10
N ASN A 16 10.77 -4.17 -2.02
CA ASN A 16 10.58 -4.53 -3.41
C ASN A 16 11.76 -5.35 -3.92
N ILE A 17 11.44 -6.39 -4.69
CA ILE A 17 12.42 -7.16 -5.45
C ILE A 17 12.37 -6.62 -6.88
N TYR A 18 13.49 -6.13 -7.38
CA TYR A 18 13.56 -5.58 -8.72
C TYR A 18 13.45 -6.69 -9.79
N PRO A 19 12.99 -6.34 -11.01
CA PRO A 19 12.82 -7.31 -12.09
C PRO A 19 14.06 -8.19 -12.31
N GLY A 20 13.84 -9.51 -12.41
CA GLY A 20 14.92 -10.49 -12.51
C GLY A 20 15.54 -10.91 -11.19
N ALA A 21 15.05 -10.39 -10.06
CA ALA A 21 15.45 -10.76 -8.69
C ALA A 21 16.95 -10.64 -8.38
N LYS A 22 17.64 -9.74 -9.09
CA LYS A 22 19.09 -9.50 -8.90
C LYS A 22 19.40 -8.42 -7.88
N SER A 23 18.43 -7.57 -7.57
CA SER A 23 18.55 -6.50 -6.59
C SER A 23 17.21 -6.31 -5.88
N TRP A 24 17.28 -5.66 -4.72
CA TRP A 24 16.11 -5.34 -3.90
C TRP A 24 16.25 -3.90 -3.38
N GLY A 25 15.12 -3.34 -2.96
CA GLY A 25 15.05 -2.03 -2.30
C GLY A 25 14.03 -2.07 -1.17
N SER A 26 14.08 -1.05 -0.33
CA SER A 26 13.12 -0.86 0.76
C SER A 26 12.86 0.63 0.95
N ARG A 27 11.63 0.98 1.31
CA ARG A 27 11.25 2.35 1.64
C ARG A 27 10.34 2.39 2.84
N VAL A 28 10.45 3.48 3.61
CA VAL A 28 9.55 3.75 4.73
C VAL A 28 8.16 4.07 4.16
N ALA A 29 7.14 3.44 4.73
CA ALA A 29 5.76 3.54 4.28
C ALA A 29 4.79 3.44 5.47
N THR A 30 3.50 3.46 5.15
CA THR A 30 2.42 3.02 6.02
C THR A 30 1.51 2.12 5.21
N MET A 31 1.04 1.03 5.80
CA MET A 31 -0.06 0.18 5.32
C MET A 31 -1.32 0.39 6.16
N ASP A 32 -1.18 1.12 7.27
CA ASP A 32 -2.27 1.56 8.12
C ASP A 32 -2.87 2.87 7.59
N PRO A 33 -4.15 3.13 7.90
CA PRO A 33 -4.77 4.40 7.59
C PRO A 33 -4.27 5.49 8.53
N GLY A 34 -4.33 6.74 8.05
CA GLY A 34 -4.06 7.91 8.87
C GLY A 34 -5.25 8.32 9.73
N LYS A 35 -5.00 9.24 10.65
CA LYS A 35 -6.03 9.81 11.51
C LYS A 35 -6.78 10.91 10.78
N VAL A 36 -8.06 10.69 10.51
CA VAL A 36 -8.93 11.69 9.89
C VAL A 36 -10.27 11.81 10.63
N SER A 37 -11.02 12.87 10.31
CA SER A 37 -12.39 13.02 10.81
C SER A 37 -13.37 12.24 9.92
N LYS A 38 -14.53 11.87 10.48
CA LYS A 38 -15.65 11.28 9.73
C LYS A 38 -16.08 12.13 8.52
N GLU A 39 -16.13 13.45 8.69
CA GLU A 39 -16.42 14.37 7.60
C GLU A 39 -15.40 14.24 6.44
N THR A 40 -14.13 14.06 6.79
CA THR A 40 -13.08 13.84 5.80
C THR A 40 -13.27 12.51 5.07
N LEU A 41 -13.58 11.42 5.77
CA LEU A 41 -13.89 10.12 5.15
C LEU A 41 -15.04 10.24 4.14
N LEU A 42 -16.13 10.90 4.54
CA LEU A 42 -17.29 11.11 3.69
C LEU A 42 -16.96 11.95 2.44
N LYS A 43 -16.10 12.96 2.56
CA LYS A 43 -15.59 13.74 1.43
C LYS A 43 -14.83 12.88 0.41
N TYR A 44 -14.20 11.80 0.87
CA TYR A 44 -13.53 10.81 0.02
C TYR A 44 -14.44 9.62 -0.37
N GLY A 45 -15.74 9.68 -0.07
CA GLY A 45 -16.72 8.64 -0.41
C GLY A 45 -16.63 7.40 0.48
N ILE A 46 -15.92 7.47 1.60
CA ILE A 46 -15.75 6.37 2.55
C ILE A 46 -16.81 6.49 3.64
N LYS A 47 -17.67 5.48 3.75
CA LYS A 47 -18.80 5.47 4.70
C LYS A 47 -18.59 4.57 5.91
N ASP A 48 -17.81 3.51 5.73
CA ASP A 48 -17.71 2.42 6.71
C ASP A 48 -16.37 2.47 7.47
N GLY A 49 -15.81 3.67 7.66
CA GLY A 49 -14.52 3.84 8.33
C GLY A 49 -13.29 3.56 7.45
N GLU A 50 -12.11 3.83 8.01
CA GLU A 50 -10.82 3.61 7.37
C GLU A 50 -10.60 2.11 7.06
N ALA A 51 -10.00 1.83 5.90
CA ALA A 51 -9.67 0.46 5.53
C ALA A 51 -8.29 0.05 6.03
N ARG A 52 -8.12 -1.23 6.37
CA ARG A 52 -6.84 -1.87 6.68
C ARG A 52 -6.71 -3.15 5.86
N THR A 53 -5.66 -3.26 5.06
CA THR A 53 -5.43 -4.45 4.24
C THR A 53 -5.00 -5.62 5.13
N GLU A 54 -5.59 -6.80 4.91
CA GLU A 54 -5.20 -8.01 5.63
C GLU A 54 -3.92 -8.63 5.06
N GLU A 55 -3.22 -9.39 5.90
CA GLU A 55 -2.08 -10.18 5.48
C GLU A 55 -2.48 -11.15 4.36
N GLY A 56 -1.66 -11.25 3.31
CA GLY A 56 -2.01 -12.03 2.13
C GLY A 56 -1.10 -11.78 0.94
N LEU A 57 -1.34 -12.54 -0.12
CA LEU A 57 -0.67 -12.39 -1.41
C LEU A 57 -1.67 -11.88 -2.45
N TYR A 58 -1.35 -10.73 -3.02
CA TYR A 58 -2.21 -10.02 -3.96
C TYR A 58 -1.48 -9.67 -5.25
N LEU A 59 -2.22 -9.12 -6.23
CA LEU A 59 -1.67 -8.57 -7.46
C LEU A 59 -1.87 -7.06 -7.52
N VAL A 60 -0.81 -6.36 -7.92
CA VAL A 60 -0.82 -4.93 -8.25
C VAL A 60 -0.28 -4.69 -9.65
N LYS A 61 -0.68 -3.61 -10.31
CA LYS A 61 -0.19 -3.22 -11.64
C LYS A 61 0.09 -1.73 -11.71
N ILE A 62 0.91 -1.32 -12.66
CA ILE A 62 1.11 0.10 -12.93
C ILE A 62 -0.21 0.70 -13.42
N GLY A 63 -0.64 1.77 -12.76
CA GLY A 63 -1.84 2.53 -13.07
C GLY A 63 -1.69 3.98 -12.65
N PHE A 64 -2.79 4.58 -12.23
CA PHE A 64 -2.82 5.96 -11.78
C PHE A 64 -3.63 6.09 -10.48
N HIS A 65 -3.08 6.81 -9.51
CA HIS A 65 -3.80 7.29 -8.34
C HIS A 65 -3.88 8.81 -8.46
N ARG A 66 -5.10 9.35 -8.60
CA ARG A 66 -5.36 10.81 -8.75
C ARG A 66 -4.48 11.48 -9.82
N GLY A 67 -4.36 10.84 -10.99
CA GLY A 67 -3.58 11.36 -12.12
C GLY A 67 -2.06 11.13 -12.05
N ARG A 68 -1.52 10.68 -10.91
CA ARG A 68 -0.09 10.36 -10.76
C ARG A 68 0.16 8.86 -10.86
N LYS A 69 1.32 8.47 -11.42
CA LYS A 69 1.68 7.06 -11.62
C LYS A 69 1.86 6.35 -10.28
N ALA A 70 1.15 5.25 -10.10
CA ALA A 70 1.14 4.46 -8.87
C ALA A 70 0.94 2.98 -9.20
N PHE A 71 1.06 2.11 -8.20
CA PHE A 71 0.53 0.77 -8.31
C PHE A 71 -0.94 0.76 -7.90
N VAL A 72 -1.78 0.16 -8.73
CA VAL A 72 -3.21 -0.02 -8.47
C VAL A 72 -3.52 -1.50 -8.34
N GLN A 73 -4.63 -1.83 -7.67
CA GLN A 73 -5.07 -3.22 -7.54
C GLN A 73 -5.22 -3.90 -8.92
N ALA A 74 -4.71 -5.13 -9.00
CA ALA A 74 -4.88 -6.02 -10.14
C ALA A 74 -5.61 -7.32 -9.76
N SER A 75 -5.73 -7.62 -8.47
CA SER A 75 -6.67 -8.58 -7.88
C SER A 75 -7.50 -7.92 -6.77
N PRO A 76 -8.63 -8.50 -6.34
CA PRO A 76 -9.28 -8.07 -5.11
C PRO A 76 -8.38 -8.35 -3.90
N PHE A 77 -8.49 -7.50 -2.88
CA PHE A 77 -7.73 -7.63 -1.62
C PHE A 77 -8.69 -7.95 -0.49
N TYR A 78 -8.21 -8.70 0.51
CA TYR A 78 -8.90 -8.78 1.78
C TYR A 78 -8.57 -7.53 2.60
N TYR A 79 -9.60 -6.87 3.13
CA TYR A 79 -9.42 -5.71 4.00
C TYR A 79 -10.56 -5.63 5.02
N ARG A 80 -10.25 -5.11 6.19
CA ARG A 80 -11.23 -4.75 7.21
C ARG A 80 -11.50 -3.26 7.19
N ARG A 81 -12.65 -2.84 7.70
CA ARG A 81 -12.94 -1.44 7.96
C ARG A 81 -13.36 -1.19 9.39
N ASP A 82 -12.82 -0.12 9.96
CA ASP A 82 -13.08 0.35 11.33
C ASP A 82 -14.42 1.09 11.40
N VAL A 83 -15.53 0.34 11.43
CA VAL A 83 -16.89 0.90 11.35
C VAL A 83 -17.26 1.68 12.62
N ASN A 84 -16.73 1.28 13.78
CA ASN A 84 -17.01 1.92 15.07
C ASN A 84 -16.05 3.06 15.42
N GLU A 85 -15.07 3.35 14.54
CA GLU A 85 -14.14 4.47 14.61
C GLU A 85 -13.24 4.45 15.87
N ASP A 86 -13.04 3.27 16.46
CA ASP A 86 -12.26 3.12 17.70
C ASP A 86 -10.75 2.95 17.45
N ARG A 87 -10.37 2.73 16.18
CA ARG A 87 -9.01 2.54 15.68
C ARG A 87 -8.31 1.31 16.23
N VAL A 88 -9.04 0.39 16.85
CA VAL A 88 -8.55 -0.86 17.40
C VAL A 88 -8.64 -1.94 16.33
N ARG A 89 -7.49 -2.50 15.94
CA ARG A 89 -7.48 -3.66 15.04
C ARG A 89 -8.05 -4.87 15.76
N ASN A 90 -9.23 -5.32 15.37
CA ASN A 90 -9.85 -6.50 15.96
C ASN A 90 -10.74 -7.26 14.96
N GLU A 91 -11.20 -8.45 15.35
CA GLU A 91 -11.98 -9.33 14.47
C GLU A 91 -13.44 -8.91 14.28
N LEU A 92 -13.93 -7.95 15.08
CA LEU A 92 -15.29 -7.41 15.00
C LEU A 92 -15.45 -6.49 13.78
N ASP A 93 -14.35 -5.92 13.28
CA ASP A 93 -14.36 -5.13 12.05
C ASP A 93 -14.76 -6.01 10.86
N PRO A 94 -15.76 -5.62 10.06
CA PRO A 94 -16.20 -6.42 8.92
C PRO A 94 -15.07 -6.65 7.90
N LEU A 95 -14.93 -7.90 7.47
CA LEU A 95 -13.97 -8.32 6.45
C LEU A 95 -14.62 -8.28 5.06
N TYR A 96 -13.92 -7.66 4.11
CA TYR A 96 -14.33 -7.53 2.72
C TYR A 96 -13.30 -8.15 1.78
N TYR A 97 -13.72 -8.48 0.56
CA TYR A 97 -12.86 -8.93 -0.53
C TYR A 97 -13.23 -8.21 -1.83
N ASP A 98 -12.51 -7.15 -2.18
CA ASP A 98 -12.89 -6.28 -3.31
C ASP A 98 -11.71 -5.44 -3.87
N GLN A 99 -11.95 -4.75 -4.99
CA GLN A 99 -11.06 -3.79 -5.66
C GLN A 99 -11.48 -2.34 -5.41
N VAL A 100 -11.48 -1.90 -4.15
CA VAL A 100 -11.86 -0.52 -3.75
C VAL A 100 -10.77 0.54 -3.98
N GLY A 101 -9.71 0.18 -4.70
CA GLY A 101 -8.59 1.06 -5.03
C GLY A 101 -7.56 1.16 -3.91
N LEU A 102 -7.27 0.09 -3.17
CA LEU A 102 -6.16 0.02 -2.20
C LEU A 102 -4.80 0.05 -2.92
N ASN A 103 -4.45 1.22 -3.45
CA ASN A 103 -3.27 1.48 -4.27
C ASN A 103 -1.99 1.66 -3.42
N ILE A 104 -0.83 1.50 -4.06
CA ILE A 104 0.49 1.82 -3.48
C ILE A 104 1.01 3.10 -4.15
N HIS A 105 1.26 4.14 -3.37
CA HIS A 105 1.63 5.44 -3.90
C HIS A 105 2.55 6.28 -3.00
N ALA A 106 3.15 7.32 -3.57
CA ALA A 106 3.88 8.33 -2.80
C ALA A 106 2.94 9.34 -2.12
N GLN A 107 3.43 10.00 -1.08
CA GLN A 107 2.67 11.08 -0.44
C GLN A 107 2.75 12.39 -1.25
N ASN A 108 1.78 13.27 -1.04
CA ASN A 108 1.69 14.51 -1.81
C ASN A 108 2.71 15.57 -1.39
N VAL A 109 2.93 15.70 -0.09
CA VAL A 109 3.84 16.66 0.53
C VAL A 109 4.63 15.94 1.61
N GLN A 110 5.85 16.38 1.88
CA GLN A 110 6.66 15.78 2.93
C GLN A 110 6.07 16.12 4.31
N LYS A 111 5.74 15.08 5.07
CA LYS A 111 5.24 15.18 6.45
C LYS A 111 5.47 13.86 7.18
N ASP A 112 5.41 13.93 8.51
CA ASP A 112 5.61 12.77 9.38
C ASP A 112 4.33 12.03 9.72
N SER A 113 3.17 12.69 9.67
CA SER A 113 1.86 12.07 9.89
C SER A 113 1.19 11.62 8.60
N VAL A 114 0.47 10.51 8.67
CA VAL A 114 -0.18 9.91 7.51
C VAL A 114 -1.41 10.72 7.09
N GLY A 115 -2.32 11.01 8.00
CA GLY A 115 -3.60 11.70 7.79
C GLY A 115 -4.31 11.26 6.51
N VAL A 116 -4.79 12.22 5.73
CA VAL A 116 -5.49 11.98 4.44
C VAL A 116 -4.62 11.34 3.34
N SER A 117 -3.32 11.12 3.58
CA SER A 117 -2.48 10.45 2.59
C SER A 117 -2.89 8.98 2.44
N SER A 118 -3.25 8.31 3.56
CA SER A 118 -3.75 6.94 3.54
C SER A 118 -5.12 6.85 4.20
N LEU A 119 -6.11 6.35 3.47
CA LEU A 119 -7.40 5.91 4.01
C LEU A 119 -7.56 4.38 3.86
N GLY A 120 -6.42 3.68 3.86
CA GLY A 120 -6.26 2.25 3.54
C GLY A 120 -5.33 1.97 2.37
N TYR A 121 -4.64 2.98 1.85
CA TYR A 121 -3.61 2.83 0.82
C TYR A 121 -2.29 2.41 1.45
N THR A 122 -1.41 1.78 0.68
CA THR A 122 0.01 1.75 1.06
C THR A 122 0.65 3.04 0.60
N VAL A 123 1.16 3.85 1.53
CA VAL A 123 1.72 5.16 1.20
C VAL A 123 3.17 5.25 1.64
N THR A 124 4.05 5.62 0.71
CA THR A 124 5.47 5.81 1.03
C THR A 124 5.71 7.18 1.67
N LYS A 125 6.70 7.27 2.56
CA LYS A 125 7.11 8.54 3.18
C LYS A 125 7.73 9.52 2.17
N ILE A 126 8.26 9.02 1.06
CA ILE A 126 8.75 9.87 -0.03
C ILE A 126 7.59 10.50 -0.82
N THR A 127 7.83 11.68 -1.38
CA THR A 127 6.89 12.39 -2.24
C THR A 127 6.95 11.94 -3.70
N TRP A 128 5.93 12.31 -4.48
CA TRP A 128 5.82 11.96 -5.90
C TRP A 128 6.98 12.44 -6.78
N ASP A 129 7.59 13.55 -6.40
CA ASP A 129 8.57 14.26 -7.22
C ASP A 129 10.00 13.93 -6.76
N GLU A 130 10.15 13.11 -5.72
CA GLU A 130 11.44 12.62 -5.26
C GLU A 130 12.04 11.58 -6.23
N PRO A 131 13.36 11.64 -6.49
CA PRO A 131 14.03 10.72 -7.41
C PRO A 131 13.78 9.24 -7.08
N GLU A 132 13.74 8.89 -5.79
CA GLU A 132 13.52 7.51 -5.35
C GLU A 132 12.16 6.96 -5.82
N TRP A 133 11.09 7.77 -5.80
CA TRP A 133 9.78 7.37 -6.28
C TRP A 133 9.76 7.22 -7.80
N ILE A 134 10.35 8.20 -8.49
CA ILE A 134 10.42 8.24 -9.95
C ILE A 134 11.18 7.02 -10.49
N GLU A 135 12.34 6.71 -9.90
CA GLU A 135 13.13 5.53 -10.25
C GLU A 135 12.34 4.24 -10.01
N PHE A 136 11.77 4.08 -8.81
CA PHE A 136 11.00 2.90 -8.43
C PHE A 136 9.85 2.64 -9.41
N ILE A 137 9.02 3.64 -9.70
CA ILE A 137 7.91 3.49 -10.63
C ILE A 137 8.40 3.24 -12.07
N SER A 138 9.48 3.89 -12.49
CA SER A 138 10.02 3.74 -13.86
C SER A 138 10.51 2.32 -14.12
N VAL A 139 11.22 1.72 -13.16
CA VAL A 139 11.70 0.33 -13.26
C VAL A 139 10.53 -0.64 -13.42
N PHE A 140 9.48 -0.51 -12.61
CA PHE A 140 8.33 -1.41 -12.69
C PHE A 140 7.42 -1.12 -13.90
N LYS A 141 7.38 0.11 -14.39
CA LYS A 141 6.73 0.46 -15.66
C LYS A 141 7.39 -0.28 -16.83
N GLU A 142 8.72 -0.19 -16.94
CA GLU A 142 9.45 -0.89 -18.00
C GLU A 142 9.28 -2.41 -17.86
N ALA A 143 9.40 -2.94 -16.65
CA ALA A 143 9.17 -4.36 -16.39
C ALA A 143 7.78 -4.83 -16.81
N SER A 144 6.75 -4.01 -16.59
CA SER A 144 5.38 -4.32 -17.01
C SER A 144 5.24 -4.34 -18.54
N ILE A 145 5.95 -3.48 -19.26
CA ILE A 145 5.96 -3.48 -20.73
C ILE A 145 6.63 -4.75 -21.25
N GLN A 146 7.83 -5.06 -20.75
CA GLN A 146 8.58 -6.25 -21.14
C GLN A 146 7.83 -7.56 -20.81
N ALA A 147 7.17 -7.61 -19.65
CA ALA A 147 6.35 -8.76 -19.27
C ALA A 147 5.15 -8.95 -20.22
N ARG A 148 4.52 -7.86 -20.69
CA ARG A 148 3.40 -7.92 -21.65
C ARG A 148 3.83 -8.32 -23.06
N ILE A 149 5.03 -7.93 -23.49
CA ILE A 149 5.61 -8.39 -24.76
C ILE A 149 5.77 -9.91 -24.75
N LYS A 150 6.28 -10.46 -23.64
CA LYS A 150 6.50 -11.92 -23.49
C LYS A 150 5.20 -12.68 -23.21
N ASN A 151 4.28 -12.09 -22.45
CA ASN A 151 3.00 -12.65 -22.08
C ASN A 151 1.92 -11.56 -22.14
N PRO A 152 1.13 -11.50 -23.23
CA PRO A 152 0.04 -10.51 -23.36
C PRO A 152 -1.00 -10.57 -22.24
N LYS A 153 -1.10 -11.69 -21.51
CA LYS A 153 -2.00 -11.89 -20.36
C LYS A 153 -1.38 -11.48 -19.02
N PHE A 154 -0.20 -10.86 -19.01
CA PHE A 154 0.44 -10.40 -17.77
C PHE A 154 -0.48 -9.44 -17.01
N SER A 155 -0.90 -9.86 -15.82
CA SER A 155 -1.93 -9.18 -15.02
C SER A 155 -1.36 -8.22 -13.97
N GLY A 156 -0.11 -8.42 -13.54
CA GLY A 156 0.53 -7.56 -12.55
C GLY A 156 1.69 -8.23 -11.81
N PHE A 157 2.19 -7.53 -10.80
CA PHE A 157 3.23 -7.95 -9.89
C PHE A 157 2.62 -8.48 -8.59
N CYS A 158 3.25 -9.49 -8.01
CA CYS A 158 2.89 -9.99 -6.69
C CYS A 158 3.17 -8.92 -5.63
N TYR A 159 2.22 -8.74 -4.72
CA TYR A 159 2.31 -7.87 -3.56
C TYR A 159 1.93 -8.66 -2.32
N ALA A 160 2.90 -8.92 -1.46
CA ALA A 160 2.68 -9.61 -0.19
C ALA A 160 2.56 -8.58 0.93
N VAL A 161 1.43 -8.61 1.64
CA VAL A 161 1.22 -7.87 2.88
C VAL A 161 1.50 -8.83 4.02
N LEU A 162 2.45 -8.48 4.90
CA LEU A 162 2.86 -9.33 6.00
C LEU A 162 2.78 -8.55 7.30
N ASN A 163 2.28 -9.19 8.35
CA ASN A 163 2.42 -8.60 9.68
C ASN A 163 3.87 -8.75 10.19
N GLN A 164 4.26 -7.92 11.17
CA GLN A 164 5.64 -7.93 11.69
C GLN A 164 6.08 -9.29 12.24
N ASN A 165 5.17 -10.07 12.86
CA ASN A 165 5.51 -11.38 13.41
C ASN A 165 5.81 -12.41 12.30
N MET A 166 5.05 -12.37 11.21
CA MET A 166 5.30 -13.21 10.03
C MET A 166 6.58 -12.79 9.32
N ALA A 167 6.78 -11.48 9.11
CA ALA A 167 7.99 -10.95 8.51
C ALA A 167 9.24 -11.38 9.30
N LYS A 168 9.22 -11.27 10.63
CA LYS A 168 10.32 -11.76 11.49
C LYS A 168 10.62 -13.23 11.22
N LYS A 169 9.62 -14.11 11.21
CA LYS A 169 9.82 -15.56 10.94
C LYS A 169 10.47 -15.84 9.58
N ILE A 170 10.18 -15.03 8.57
CA ILE A 170 10.72 -15.18 7.22
C ILE A 170 12.17 -14.65 7.14
N PHE A 171 12.44 -13.50 7.75
CA PHE A 171 13.69 -12.77 7.60
C PHE A 171 14.73 -12.99 8.72
N SER A 172 14.38 -13.70 9.81
CA SER A 172 15.29 -13.99 10.92
C SER A 172 16.01 -15.34 10.82
N ARG A 173 16.16 -15.89 9.61
CA ARG A 173 17.00 -17.06 9.36
C ARG A 173 18.42 -16.64 9.05
#